data_AF-A0A940A3J8-F1
#
_entry.id   AF-A0A940A3J8-F1
#
_cell.length_a   1.000
_cell.length_b   1.000
_cell.length_c   1.000
_cell.angle_alpha   90.00
_cell.angle_beta   90.00
_cell.angle_gamma   90.00
#
_symmetry.space_group_name_H-M   'P 1'
#
loop_
_entity.id
_entity.type
_entity.pdbx_description
1 polymer ?
#
loop_
_entity_poly.entity_id
_entity_poly.type
_entity_poly.pdbx_seq_one_letter_code
_entity_poly.pdbx_strand_id
1 'polypeptide(L)'
;MWSRKEVKAKGKAGFKRSYWKAVLVALIIGIIGGGAGAGGGYYGGMNNFSSSDDLNTVKVDLDDLDIDFDGVPKFDIDKIDDLGDIKDAVNDTASSSVMINGVSLDAKDFKDIDSLDDLNDFLEDHGAKPIDIKEADKEAGRAAAIAVFVIALIVFFICLIISVIGFIMDVFLIKPIEFGCKRFFRKNLEEPAKLSNIVFAFRSHYKNVVKLAFFYNLFITLWTLLFIVPGIIKSYSYRLAPYIIGENPEMNWRQALDESARLMKGNKWRAFVYDLSFIGWGLLSALTLGVFGIFYVNPYKNSSDAALYEAIRYGNQSAPVVEAAV
;
A
#
# COMPACT_ATOMS: atom_id res chain seq x y z
N MET A 1 20.88 37.33 -3.36
CA MET A 1 20.05 36.38 -4.15
C MET A 1 20.86 35.10 -4.36
N TRP A 2 20.36 33.91 -3.99
CA TRP A 2 21.13 32.65 -4.04
C TRP A 2 21.37 32.12 -5.46
N SER A 3 22.52 31.52 -5.78
CA SER A 3 22.75 30.85 -7.07
C SER A 3 22.61 29.33 -7.00
N ARG A 4 22.07 28.70 -8.06
CA ARG A 4 21.98 27.23 -8.19
C ARG A 4 23.35 26.56 -8.06
N LYS A 5 24.41 27.21 -8.59
CA LYS A 5 25.79 26.69 -8.53
C LYS A 5 26.30 26.67 -7.08
N GLU A 6 26.05 27.74 -6.33
CA GLU A 6 26.47 27.88 -4.93
C GLU A 6 25.76 26.87 -4.04
N VAL A 7 24.43 26.75 -4.18
CA VAL A 7 23.63 25.78 -3.42
C VAL A 7 24.10 24.36 -3.67
N LYS A 8 24.33 23.98 -4.93
CA LYS A 8 24.85 22.66 -5.30
C LYS A 8 26.27 22.43 -4.81
N ALA A 9 27.14 23.44 -4.86
CA ALA A 9 28.50 23.35 -4.34
C ALA A 9 28.51 23.13 -2.83
N LYS A 10 27.69 23.90 -2.09
CA LYS A 10 27.53 23.75 -0.64
C LYS A 10 26.91 22.40 -0.26
N GLY A 11 25.88 21.98 -0.98
CA GLY A 11 25.30 20.64 -0.85
C GLY A 11 26.34 19.53 -1.08
N LYS A 12 27.19 19.67 -2.10
CA LYS A 12 28.28 18.72 -2.38
C LYS A 12 29.32 18.69 -1.25
N ALA A 13 29.66 19.84 -0.67
CA ALA A 13 30.59 19.94 0.45
C ALA A 13 30.04 19.27 1.71
N GLY A 14 28.78 19.55 2.08
CA GLY A 14 28.11 18.91 3.21
C GLY A 14 27.99 17.40 3.04
N PHE A 15 27.59 16.94 1.85
CA PHE A 15 27.57 15.52 1.49
C PHE A 15 28.93 14.85 1.70
N LYS A 16 30.01 15.43 1.17
CA LYS A 16 31.37 14.86 1.29
C LYS A 16 31.90 14.87 2.72
N ARG A 17 31.47 15.79 3.58
CA ARG A 17 31.94 15.89 4.97
C ARG A 17 31.63 14.64 5.80
N SER A 18 30.51 13.98 5.54
CA SER A 18 30.12 12.76 6.24
C SER A 18 29.47 11.78 5.27
N TYR A 19 30.23 11.42 4.23
CA TYR A 19 29.77 10.61 3.10
C TYR A 19 29.00 9.36 3.54
N TRP A 20 29.61 8.48 4.32
CA TRP A 20 28.98 7.21 4.74
C TRP A 20 27.72 7.40 5.57
N LYS A 21 27.69 8.42 6.46
CA LYS A 21 26.48 8.74 7.21
C LYS A 21 25.40 9.32 6.30
N ALA A 22 25.76 10.18 5.36
CA ALA A 22 24.83 10.77 4.40
C ALA A 22 24.21 9.70 3.49
N VAL A 23 25.01 8.74 3.01
CA VAL A 23 24.54 7.59 2.22
C VAL A 23 23.58 6.73 3.04
N LEU A 24 23.94 6.39 4.28
CA LEU A 24 23.08 5.61 5.17
C LEU A 24 21.75 6.33 5.44
N VAL A 25 21.78 7.63 5.71
CA VAL A 25 20.56 8.42 5.94
C VAL A 25 19.72 8.56 4.68
N ALA A 26 20.35 8.72 3.51
CA ALA A 26 19.65 8.73 2.23
C ALA A 26 19.06 7.36 1.87
N LEU A 27 19.71 6.27 2.24
CA LEU A 27 19.20 4.91 2.08
C LEU A 27 17.98 4.68 2.98
N ILE A 28 18.04 5.11 4.25
CA ILE A 28 16.90 5.09 5.17
C ILE A 28 15.72 5.83 4.54
N ILE A 29 15.93 7.05 4.04
CA ILE A 29 14.86 7.80 3.34
C ILE A 29 14.37 7.05 2.10
N GLY A 30 15.26 6.44 1.31
CA GLY A 30 14.89 5.75 0.07
C GLY A 30 14.06 4.47 0.28
N ILE A 31 14.36 3.71 1.33
CA ILE A 31 13.58 2.53 1.73
C ILE A 31 12.22 2.97 2.29
N ILE A 32 12.24 3.99 3.15
CA ILE A 32 11.06 4.52 3.82
C ILE A 32 10.10 5.23 2.85
N GLY A 33 10.62 5.90 1.83
CA GLY A 33 9.84 6.65 0.84
C GLY A 33 9.24 5.82 -0.30
N GLY A 34 9.37 4.49 -0.28
CA GLY A 34 8.74 3.60 -1.27
C GLY A 34 9.55 3.34 -2.55
N GLY A 35 10.89 3.29 -2.48
CA GLY A 35 11.70 2.63 -3.51
C GLY A 35 12.91 3.43 -4.02
N ALA A 36 13.99 2.71 -4.32
CA ALA A 36 15.26 3.21 -4.85
C ALA A 36 15.21 3.63 -6.35
N GLY A 37 14.04 4.11 -6.82
CA GLY A 37 13.79 4.51 -8.21
C GLY A 37 14.20 5.95 -8.48
N ALA A 38 14.91 6.15 -9.59
CA ALA A 38 15.45 7.43 -10.01
C ALA A 38 14.39 8.52 -10.21
N GLY A 39 14.57 9.69 -9.57
CA GLY A 39 13.99 10.94 -10.08
C GLY A 39 12.76 11.51 -9.39
N GLY A 40 12.46 11.19 -8.12
CA GLY A 40 11.42 11.91 -7.35
C GLY A 40 11.99 13.07 -6.54
N GLY A 41 11.69 14.33 -6.89
CA GLY A 41 11.70 15.43 -5.92
C GLY A 41 10.65 15.19 -4.85
N TYR A 42 10.93 15.62 -3.61
CA TYR A 42 10.15 15.44 -2.38
C TYR A 42 8.73 16.09 -2.39
N TYR A 43 8.04 16.15 -3.53
CA TYR A 43 6.68 16.65 -3.71
C TYR A 43 5.80 15.75 -4.59
N GLY A 44 6.11 14.45 -4.67
CA GLY A 44 5.20 13.43 -5.17
C GLY A 44 4.34 12.88 -4.05
N GLY A 45 3.53 13.75 -3.42
CA GLY A 45 2.38 13.27 -2.67
C GLY A 45 1.42 12.64 -3.68
N MET A 46 1.08 11.38 -3.43
CA MET A 46 0.23 10.51 -4.26
C MET A 46 0.93 10.04 -5.54
N ASN A 47 1.54 8.86 -5.44
CA ASN A 47 1.35 7.71 -6.33
C ASN A 47 2.42 6.68 -6.00
N ASN A 48 2.23 6.04 -4.86
CA ASN A 48 2.54 4.63 -4.73
C ASN A 48 1.27 4.00 -4.11
N PHE A 49 0.17 4.05 -4.87
CA PHE A 49 -0.42 2.75 -5.14
C PHE A 49 0.60 2.10 -6.06
N SER A 50 1.61 1.46 -5.45
CA SER A 50 2.14 0.29 -6.12
C SER A 50 0.88 -0.53 -6.28
N SER A 51 0.39 -0.67 -7.52
CA SER A 51 -0.41 -1.83 -7.83
C SER A 51 0.34 -2.96 -7.16
N SER A 52 -0.31 -3.54 -6.15
CA SER A 52 0.07 -4.84 -5.66
C SER A 52 -0.22 -5.78 -6.82
N ASP A 53 0.60 -5.71 -7.87
CA ASP A 53 0.75 -6.79 -8.83
C ASP A 53 1.47 -7.98 -8.17
N ASP A 54 1.74 -7.89 -6.86
CA ASP A 54 2.01 -9.00 -5.96
C ASP A 54 0.96 -9.14 -4.83
N LEU A 55 -0.32 -8.78 -5.09
CA LEU A 55 -1.46 -9.36 -4.35
C LEU A 55 -2.29 -10.29 -5.24
N ASN A 56 -1.64 -10.90 -6.23
CA ASN A 56 -2.08 -12.15 -6.85
C ASN A 56 -0.90 -13.11 -6.65
N THR A 57 -0.79 -13.87 -5.58
CA THR A 57 -1.76 -14.84 -5.13
C THR A 57 -1.16 -15.29 -3.79
N VAL A 58 -1.78 -15.02 -2.64
CA VAL A 58 -1.69 -16.05 -1.60
C VAL A 58 -2.43 -17.19 -2.25
N LYS A 59 -1.68 -18.10 -2.89
CA LYS A 59 -2.20 -19.42 -3.13
C LYS A 59 -2.47 -19.92 -1.73
N VAL A 60 -3.71 -19.75 -1.28
CA VAL A 60 -4.29 -20.77 -0.44
C VAL A 60 -4.35 -21.93 -1.41
N ASP A 61 -3.26 -22.68 -1.46
CA ASP A 61 -3.28 -24.00 -2.07
C ASP A 61 -4.40 -24.70 -1.32
N LEU A 62 -5.57 -24.78 -1.96
CA LEU A 62 -6.67 -25.61 -1.49
C LEU A 62 -6.21 -27.08 -1.39
N ASP A 63 -5.10 -27.40 -2.06
CA ASP A 63 -4.36 -28.65 -1.97
C ASP A 63 -3.75 -28.88 -0.56
N ASP A 64 -3.47 -27.82 0.22
CA ASP A 64 -2.93 -27.92 1.60
C ASP A 64 -4.03 -27.78 2.67
N LEU A 65 -5.28 -27.52 2.27
CA LEU A 65 -6.44 -27.68 3.14
C LEU A 65 -6.86 -29.14 3.09
N ASP A 66 -6.14 -29.98 3.82
CA ASP A 66 -6.45 -31.40 4.00
C ASP A 66 -7.71 -31.50 4.90
N ILE A 67 -8.85 -31.08 4.36
CA ILE A 67 -10.14 -31.53 4.87
C ILE A 67 -10.25 -32.95 4.39
N ASP A 68 -9.80 -33.85 5.25
CA ASP A 68 -9.80 -35.28 5.06
C ASP A 68 -11.24 -35.77 4.79
N PHE A 69 -11.60 -35.87 3.51
CA PHE A 69 -12.82 -36.47 3.02
C PHE A 69 -12.59 -37.95 2.62
N ASP A 70 -11.41 -38.53 2.89
CA ASP A 70 -11.13 -39.95 2.59
C ASP A 70 -11.93 -40.91 3.50
N GLY A 71 -12.61 -40.37 4.51
CA GLY A 71 -13.62 -41.07 5.31
C GLY A 71 -15.07 -40.86 4.85
N VAL A 72 -15.32 -40.01 3.85
CA VAL A 72 -16.66 -39.80 3.30
C VAL A 72 -16.77 -40.61 2.02
N PRO A 73 -17.67 -41.61 1.96
CA PRO A 73 -17.84 -42.41 0.75
C PRO A 73 -18.17 -41.49 -0.44
N LYS A 74 -17.22 -41.36 -1.38
CA LYS A 74 -17.46 -40.74 -2.68
C LYS A 74 -18.47 -41.62 -3.43
N PHE A 75 -19.73 -41.20 -3.43
CA PHE A 75 -20.71 -41.72 -4.37
C PHE A 75 -20.43 -41.06 -5.73
N ASP A 76 -19.67 -41.74 -6.58
CA ASP A 76 -19.54 -41.40 -8.01
C ASP A 76 -20.90 -41.65 -8.68
N ILE A 77 -21.72 -40.61 -8.82
CA ILE A 77 -23.04 -40.70 -9.47
C ILE A 77 -22.87 -40.99 -10.98
N ASP A 78 -21.73 -40.62 -11.55
CA ASP A 78 -21.41 -40.78 -12.98
C ASP A 78 -20.85 -42.17 -13.35
N LYS A 79 -20.72 -43.11 -12.40
CA LYS A 79 -20.31 -44.50 -12.66
C LYS A 79 -21.46 -45.52 -12.61
N ILE A 80 -22.70 -45.05 -12.51
CA ILE A 80 -23.88 -45.90 -12.67
C ILE A 80 -24.22 -45.90 -14.16
N ASP A 81 -23.34 -46.48 -14.98
CA ASP A 81 -23.57 -46.60 -16.43
C ASP A 81 -24.57 -47.74 -16.74
N ASP A 82 -24.77 -48.68 -15.82
CA ASP A 82 -25.79 -49.72 -15.93
C ASP A 82 -26.48 -49.94 -14.58
N LEU A 83 -27.80 -49.68 -14.52
CA LEU A 83 -28.68 -50.02 -13.38
C LEU A 83 -28.71 -51.54 -13.08
N GLY A 84 -28.08 -52.35 -13.95
CA GLY A 84 -27.92 -53.80 -13.85
C GLY A 84 -27.08 -54.26 -12.66
N ASP A 85 -25.99 -53.55 -12.32
CA ASP A 85 -25.12 -53.95 -11.20
C ASP A 85 -25.82 -53.80 -9.83
N ILE A 86 -26.76 -52.85 -9.73
CA ILE A 86 -27.59 -52.63 -8.53
C ILE A 86 -28.72 -53.69 -8.48
N LYS A 87 -29.34 -54.01 -9.62
CA LYS A 87 -30.35 -55.08 -9.72
C LYS A 87 -29.75 -56.44 -9.32
N ASP A 88 -28.55 -56.76 -9.77
CA ASP A 88 -27.89 -58.03 -9.44
C ASP A 88 -27.49 -58.12 -7.96
N ALA A 89 -26.99 -57.03 -7.36
CA ALA A 89 -26.66 -56.97 -5.93
C ALA A 89 -27.88 -57.04 -5.00
N VAL A 90 -29.01 -56.44 -5.39
CA VAL A 90 -30.27 -56.46 -4.64
C VAL A 90 -30.98 -57.81 -4.76
N ASN A 91 -30.93 -58.44 -5.95
CA ASN A 91 -31.59 -59.72 -6.20
C ASN A 91 -30.88 -60.91 -5.53
N ASP A 92 -29.55 -60.82 -5.33
CA ASP A 92 -28.77 -61.82 -4.57
C ASP A 92 -28.91 -61.69 -3.04
N THR A 93 -29.40 -60.56 -2.54
CA THR A 93 -29.62 -60.34 -1.11
C THR A 93 -31.07 -60.65 -0.75
N ALA A 94 -31.38 -61.92 -0.50
CA ALA A 94 -32.71 -62.37 -0.08
C ALA A 94 -33.09 -61.83 1.32
N SER A 95 -33.63 -60.59 1.38
CA SER A 95 -34.31 -59.83 2.46
C SER A 95 -33.76 -58.39 2.47
N SER A 96 -34.49 -57.28 2.40
CA SER A 96 -35.91 -56.96 2.46
C SER A 96 -36.06 -55.56 1.85
N SER A 97 -37.27 -55.18 1.44
CA SER A 97 -37.67 -53.86 0.93
C SER A 97 -36.74 -52.66 1.25
N VAL A 98 -36.41 -51.84 0.25
CA VAL A 98 -35.68 -50.58 0.41
C VAL A 98 -36.66 -49.44 0.70
N MET A 99 -36.45 -48.65 1.76
CA MET A 99 -37.29 -47.50 2.08
C MET A 99 -36.78 -46.22 1.40
N ILE A 100 -37.59 -45.59 0.55
CA ILE A 100 -37.28 -44.31 -0.12
C ILE A 100 -38.43 -43.33 0.15
N ASN A 101 -38.12 -42.15 0.72
CA ASN A 101 -39.11 -41.11 1.08
C ASN A 101 -40.34 -41.63 1.88
N GLY A 102 -40.15 -42.70 2.66
CA GLY A 102 -41.21 -43.32 3.46
C GLY A 102 -42.01 -44.43 2.76
N VAL A 103 -41.67 -44.76 1.51
CA VAL A 103 -42.27 -45.85 0.72
C VAL A 103 -41.32 -47.04 0.69
N SER A 104 -41.82 -48.25 0.99
CA SER A 104 -41.08 -49.51 0.89
C SER A 104 -41.13 -50.04 -0.55
N LEU A 105 -39.97 -50.23 -1.16
CA LEU A 105 -39.82 -50.87 -2.48
C LEU A 105 -39.35 -52.31 -2.31
N ASP A 106 -40.16 -53.27 -2.73
CA ASP A 106 -39.80 -54.69 -2.73
C ASP A 106 -39.04 -55.07 -4.00
N ALA A 107 -38.35 -56.22 -3.99
CA ALA A 107 -37.56 -56.71 -5.13
C ALA A 107 -38.36 -56.84 -6.45
N LYS A 108 -39.69 -56.90 -6.39
CA LYS A 108 -40.58 -56.94 -7.57
C LYS A 108 -40.78 -55.56 -8.19
N ASP A 109 -40.82 -54.52 -7.37
CA ASP A 109 -41.06 -53.14 -7.81
C ASP A 109 -39.82 -52.60 -8.53
N PHE A 110 -38.63 -53.05 -8.13
CA PHE A 110 -37.36 -52.76 -8.82
C PHE A 110 -37.32 -53.25 -10.27
N LYS A 111 -38.14 -54.25 -10.65
CA LYS A 111 -38.09 -54.81 -12.00
C LYS A 111 -38.52 -53.80 -13.06
N ASP A 112 -39.50 -52.97 -12.72
CA ASP A 112 -40.15 -52.03 -13.65
C ASP A 112 -39.56 -50.60 -13.54
N ILE A 113 -38.54 -50.42 -12.70
CA ILE A 113 -37.80 -49.15 -12.54
C ILE A 113 -36.50 -49.27 -13.33
N ASP A 114 -36.42 -48.58 -14.47
CA ASP A 114 -35.23 -48.53 -15.33
C ASP A 114 -34.62 -47.12 -15.41
N SER A 115 -35.33 -46.10 -14.94
CA SER A 115 -34.88 -44.72 -14.90
C SER A 115 -35.32 -43.97 -13.62
N LEU A 116 -34.71 -42.82 -13.38
CA LEU A 116 -35.09 -41.91 -12.29
C LEU A 116 -36.53 -41.38 -12.44
N ASP A 117 -37.01 -41.26 -13.68
CA ASP A 117 -38.38 -40.84 -13.98
C ASP A 117 -39.37 -41.96 -13.58
N ASP A 118 -39.07 -43.23 -13.90
CA ASP A 118 -39.89 -44.37 -13.47
C ASP A 118 -39.96 -44.49 -11.94
N LEU A 119 -38.84 -44.20 -11.25
CA LEU A 119 -38.81 -44.17 -9.79
C LEU A 119 -39.64 -43.02 -9.20
N ASN A 120 -39.59 -41.85 -9.82
CA ASN A 120 -40.37 -40.69 -9.39
C ASN A 120 -41.87 -40.89 -9.64
N ASP A 121 -42.26 -41.46 -10.78
CA ASP A 121 -43.64 -41.84 -11.08
C ASP A 121 -44.16 -42.86 -10.06
N PHE A 122 -43.35 -43.87 -9.70
CA PHE A 122 -43.69 -44.83 -8.65
C PHE A 122 -43.89 -44.17 -7.28
N LEU A 123 -43.01 -43.24 -6.89
CA LEU A 123 -43.13 -42.51 -5.62
C LEU A 123 -44.38 -41.63 -5.60
N GLU A 124 -44.70 -40.96 -6.71
CA GLU A 124 -45.91 -40.14 -6.84
C GLU A 124 -47.20 -40.97 -6.72
N ASP A 125 -47.27 -42.14 -7.37
CA ASP A 125 -48.41 -43.06 -7.29
C ASP A 125 -48.63 -43.59 -5.87
N HIS A 126 -47.57 -43.65 -5.05
CA HIS A 126 -47.64 -44.04 -3.64
C HIS A 126 -47.77 -42.84 -2.67
N GLY A 127 -48.01 -41.64 -3.19
CA GLY A 127 -48.24 -40.42 -2.41
C GLY A 127 -46.97 -39.84 -1.76
N ALA A 128 -45.79 -40.29 -2.19
CA ALA A 128 -44.51 -39.70 -1.82
C ALA A 128 -44.12 -38.60 -2.81
N LYS A 129 -43.28 -37.67 -2.34
CA LYS A 129 -42.75 -36.60 -3.21
C LYS A 129 -41.64 -37.17 -4.11
N PRO A 130 -41.60 -36.75 -5.39
CA PRO A 130 -40.52 -37.12 -6.29
C PRO A 130 -39.19 -36.55 -5.80
N ILE A 131 -38.10 -37.25 -6.12
CA ILE A 131 -36.74 -36.85 -5.80
C ILE A 131 -36.25 -35.90 -6.90
N ASP A 132 -36.25 -34.60 -6.62
CA ASP A 132 -35.69 -33.58 -7.52
C ASP A 132 -34.20 -33.35 -7.23
N ILE A 133 -33.36 -34.14 -7.89
CA ILE A 133 -31.90 -34.06 -7.77
C ILE A 133 -31.39 -32.71 -8.33
N LYS A 134 -32.08 -32.12 -9.31
CA LYS A 134 -31.67 -30.86 -9.95
C LYS A 134 -31.90 -29.66 -9.03
N GLU A 135 -33.00 -29.63 -8.30
CA GLU A 135 -33.25 -28.56 -7.33
C GLU A 135 -32.34 -28.70 -6.09
N ALA A 136 -32.05 -29.94 -5.65
CA ALA A 136 -31.08 -30.21 -4.59
C ALA A 136 -29.64 -29.79 -4.95
N ASP A 137 -29.18 -30.09 -6.17
CA ASP A 137 -27.86 -29.69 -6.68
C ASP A 137 -27.74 -28.16 -6.84
N LYS A 138 -28.81 -27.51 -7.30
CA LYS A 138 -28.89 -26.05 -7.41
C LYS A 138 -28.90 -25.34 -6.05
N GLU A 139 -29.53 -25.92 -5.03
CA GLU A 139 -29.51 -25.40 -3.66
C GLU A 139 -28.11 -25.55 -3.03
N ALA A 140 -27.44 -26.69 -3.24
CA ALA A 140 -26.06 -26.91 -2.83
C ALA A 140 -25.08 -25.97 -3.54
N GLY A 141 -25.23 -25.77 -4.85
CA GLY A 141 -24.42 -24.83 -5.64
C GLY A 141 -24.60 -23.37 -5.22
N ARG A 142 -25.83 -22.97 -4.85
CA ARG A 142 -26.11 -21.64 -4.28
C ARG A 142 -25.45 -21.46 -2.91
N ALA A 143 -25.53 -22.45 -2.04
CA ALA A 143 -24.89 -22.40 -0.72
C ALA A 143 -23.35 -22.30 -0.84
N ALA A 144 -22.75 -23.07 -1.75
CA ALA A 144 -21.32 -23.01 -2.05
C ALA A 144 -20.90 -21.63 -2.61
N ALA A 145 -21.68 -21.07 -3.56
CA ALA A 145 -21.41 -19.74 -4.11
C ALA A 145 -21.48 -18.63 -3.05
N ILE A 146 -22.46 -18.69 -2.14
CA ILE A 146 -22.57 -17.74 -1.02
C ILE A 146 -21.37 -17.90 -0.08
N ALA A 147 -20.96 -19.13 0.26
CA ALA A 147 -19.81 -19.38 1.12
C ALA A 147 -18.51 -18.80 0.52
N VAL A 148 -18.25 -19.04 -0.76
CA VAL A 148 -17.08 -18.48 -1.47
C VAL A 148 -17.14 -16.95 -1.49
N PHE A 149 -18.31 -16.36 -1.76
CA PHE A 149 -18.48 -14.91 -1.74
C PHE A 149 -18.22 -14.31 -0.36
N VAL A 150 -18.71 -14.94 0.71
CA VAL A 150 -18.47 -14.51 2.09
C VAL A 150 -16.98 -14.59 2.44
N ILE A 151 -16.30 -15.68 2.09
CA ILE A 151 -14.85 -15.82 2.30
C ILE A 151 -14.10 -14.72 1.53
N ALA A 152 -14.45 -14.47 0.26
CA ALA A 152 -13.85 -13.42 -0.54
C ALA A 152 -14.06 -12.02 0.09
N LEU A 153 -15.25 -11.73 0.63
CA LEU A 153 -15.49 -10.48 1.36
C LEU A 153 -14.66 -10.38 2.63
N ILE A 154 -14.53 -11.45 3.41
CA ILE A 154 -13.70 -11.47 4.62
C ILE A 154 -12.24 -11.19 4.26
N VAL A 155 -11.70 -11.87 3.25
CA VAL A 155 -10.33 -11.64 2.74
C VAL A 155 -10.17 -10.19 2.27
N PHE A 156 -11.12 -9.66 1.51
CA PHE A 156 -11.12 -8.26 1.07
C PHE A 156 -11.05 -7.28 2.25
N PHE A 157 -11.87 -7.48 3.29
CA PHE A 157 -11.85 -6.63 4.48
C PHE A 157 -10.55 -6.77 5.28
N ILE A 158 -9.98 -7.97 5.39
CA ILE A 158 -8.68 -8.19 6.03
C ILE A 158 -7.58 -7.43 5.26
N CYS A 159 -7.52 -7.57 3.93
CA CYS A 159 -6.58 -6.83 3.08
C CYS A 159 -6.75 -5.31 3.20
N LEU A 160 -8.00 -4.84 3.29
CA LEU A 160 -8.31 -3.43 3.50
C LEU A 160 -7.81 -2.95 4.87
N ILE A 161 -8.04 -3.73 5.94
CA ILE A 161 -7.55 -3.41 7.29
C ILE A 161 -6.01 -3.36 7.31
N ILE A 162 -5.33 -4.34 6.72
CA ILE A 162 -3.86 -4.37 6.63
C ILE A 162 -3.36 -3.14 5.87
N SER A 163 -4.00 -2.77 4.76
CA SER A 163 -3.65 -1.59 3.97
C SER A 163 -3.83 -0.29 4.76
N VAL A 164 -4.92 -0.16 5.52
CA VAL A 164 -5.17 1.00 6.39
C VAL A 164 -4.15 1.06 7.53
N ILE A 165 -3.83 -0.06 8.16
CA ILE A 165 -2.78 -0.13 9.20
C ILE A 165 -1.43 0.28 8.62
N GLY A 166 -1.06 -0.24 7.44
CA GLY A 166 0.16 0.13 6.73
C GLY A 166 0.23 1.62 6.43
N PHE A 167 -0.86 2.21 5.94
CA PHE A 167 -0.98 3.64 5.70
C PHE A 167 -0.82 4.48 6.98
N ILE A 168 -1.47 4.06 8.08
CA ILE A 168 -1.33 4.73 9.37
C ILE A 168 0.11 4.64 9.85
N MET A 169 0.74 3.47 9.79
CA MET A 169 2.13 3.27 10.20
C MET A 169 3.09 4.13 9.36
N ASP A 170 2.86 4.30 8.05
CA ASP A 170 3.62 5.21 7.21
C ASP A 170 3.51 6.68 7.68
N VAL A 171 2.28 7.15 7.87
CA VAL A 171 2.05 8.54 8.30
C VAL A 171 2.66 8.82 9.68
N PHE A 172 2.57 7.86 10.60
CA PHE A 172 2.97 8.05 12.00
C PHE A 172 4.44 7.73 12.27
N LEU A 173 5.08 6.76 11.61
CA LEU A 173 6.48 6.40 11.87
C LEU A 173 7.42 6.93 10.80
N ILE A 174 7.04 6.75 9.53
CA ILE A 174 7.93 7.04 8.40
C ILE A 174 8.13 8.55 8.25
N LYS A 175 7.05 9.36 8.27
CA LYS A 175 7.17 10.81 8.11
C LYS A 175 8.01 11.46 9.20
N PRO A 176 7.86 11.14 10.50
CA PRO A 176 8.73 11.72 11.53
C PRO A 176 10.21 11.30 11.41
N ILE A 177 10.52 10.09 10.94
CA ILE A 177 11.91 9.71 10.61
C ILE A 177 12.45 10.61 9.50
N GLU A 178 11.68 10.80 8.43
CA GLU A 178 12.10 11.64 7.30
C GLU A 178 12.44 13.07 7.77
N PHE A 179 11.61 13.65 8.64
CA PHE A 179 11.86 14.95 9.26
C PHE A 179 13.18 14.98 10.05
N GLY A 180 13.46 13.94 10.83
CA GLY A 180 14.74 13.75 11.52
C GLY A 180 15.92 13.70 10.55
N CYS A 181 15.75 13.04 9.40
CA CYS A 181 16.77 12.98 8.36
C CYS A 181 17.00 14.36 7.69
N LYS A 182 15.94 15.14 7.43
CA LYS A 182 16.09 16.52 6.92
C LYS A 182 16.88 17.40 7.89
N ARG A 183 16.64 17.25 9.20
CA ARG A 183 17.43 17.92 10.24
C ARG A 183 18.89 17.46 10.23
N PHE A 184 19.13 16.16 10.08
CA PHE A 184 20.50 15.63 9.95
C PHE A 184 21.25 16.29 8.78
N PHE A 185 20.67 16.33 7.59
CA PHE A 185 21.33 16.94 6.41
C PHE A 185 21.59 18.43 6.62
N ARG A 186 20.66 19.16 7.25
CA ARG A 186 20.84 20.58 7.58
C ARG A 186 22.04 20.81 8.51
N LYS A 187 22.12 20.08 9.62
CA LYS A 187 23.28 20.18 10.54
C LYS A 187 24.58 19.73 9.87
N ASN A 188 24.51 18.73 9.01
CA ASN A 188 25.67 18.18 8.29
C ASN A 188 26.35 19.20 7.34
N LEU A 189 25.65 20.27 6.96
CA LEU A 189 26.22 21.40 6.19
C LEU A 189 27.20 22.25 7.00
N GLU A 190 27.06 22.30 8.32
CA GLU A 190 27.85 23.15 9.21
C GLU A 190 28.89 22.33 9.97
N GLU A 191 28.47 21.20 10.54
CA GLU A 191 29.27 20.32 11.38
C GLU A 191 29.02 18.84 11.03
N PRO A 192 29.97 17.91 11.27
CA PRO A 192 29.74 16.48 11.04
C PRO A 192 28.61 15.95 11.95
N ALA A 193 27.41 15.81 11.39
CA ALA A 193 26.21 15.54 12.17
C ALA A 193 26.22 14.13 12.78
N LYS A 194 25.62 14.01 13.98
CA LYS A 194 25.37 12.74 14.65
C LYS A 194 24.04 12.13 14.17
N LEU A 195 24.00 10.81 14.01
CA LEU A 195 22.78 10.06 13.63
C LEU A 195 21.67 10.19 14.70
N SER A 196 22.03 10.47 15.95
CA SER A 196 21.08 10.77 17.04
C SER A 196 20.12 11.93 16.71
N ASN A 197 20.52 12.86 15.83
CA ASN A 197 19.64 13.95 15.38
C ASN A 197 18.38 13.46 14.63
N ILE A 198 18.39 12.24 14.09
CA ILE A 198 17.23 11.64 13.40
C ILE A 198 16.15 11.25 14.42
N VAL A 199 16.57 10.63 15.53
CA VAL A 199 15.66 10.17 16.60
C VAL A 199 15.09 11.36 17.41
N PHE A 200 15.67 12.55 17.29
CA PHE A 200 15.17 13.74 17.98
C PHE A 200 13.70 14.03 17.68
N ALA A 201 13.24 13.82 16.44
CA ALA A 201 11.86 14.08 16.03
C ALA A 201 10.85 13.27 16.86
N PHE A 202 11.26 12.08 17.35
CA PHE A 202 10.45 11.21 18.20
C PHE A 202 10.42 11.63 19.67
N ARG A 203 11.50 12.25 20.16
CA ARG A 203 11.67 12.49 21.61
C ARG A 203 10.96 13.74 22.11
N SER A 204 11.00 14.85 21.38
CA SER A 204 10.62 16.14 21.96
C SER A 204 9.34 16.75 21.37
N HIS A 205 9.01 16.52 20.08
CA HIS A 205 7.88 17.21 19.42
C HIS A 205 7.17 16.37 18.35
N TYR A 206 7.09 15.06 18.55
CA TYR A 206 6.48 14.10 17.63
C TYR A 206 5.09 14.52 17.13
N LYS A 207 4.19 14.93 18.05
CA LYS A 207 2.83 15.36 17.71
C LYS A 207 2.80 16.54 16.72
N ASN A 208 3.74 17.47 16.84
CA ASN A 208 3.80 18.64 15.99
C ASN A 208 4.33 18.30 14.59
N VAL A 209 5.32 17.39 14.53
CA VAL A 209 5.84 16.83 13.27
C VAL A 209 4.76 16.04 12.53
N VAL A 210 4.02 15.17 13.22
CA VAL A 210 2.92 14.40 12.63
C VAL A 210 1.79 15.31 12.15
N LYS A 211 1.39 16.32 12.94
CA LYS A 211 0.39 17.31 12.51
C LYS A 211 0.83 18.05 11.26
N LEU A 212 2.09 18.50 11.21
CA LEU A 212 2.62 19.13 10.01
C LEU A 212 2.58 18.16 8.82
N ALA A 213 3.06 16.93 9.00
CA ALA A 213 3.06 15.89 7.97
C ALA A 213 1.64 15.62 7.42
N PHE A 214 0.65 15.54 8.30
CA PHE A 214 -0.74 15.31 7.94
C PHE A 214 -1.34 16.51 7.17
N PHE A 215 -1.29 17.71 7.75
CA PHE A 215 -1.92 18.89 7.14
C PHE A 215 -1.22 19.34 5.85
N TYR A 216 0.11 19.25 5.76
CA TYR A 216 0.79 19.61 4.51
C TYR A 216 0.40 18.65 3.37
N ASN A 217 0.33 17.34 3.63
CA ASN A 217 -0.11 16.36 2.62
C ASN A 217 -1.58 16.58 2.27
N LEU A 218 -2.45 16.74 3.26
CA LEU A 218 -3.87 17.02 3.05
C LEU A 218 -4.05 18.24 2.14
N PHE A 219 -3.36 19.35 2.43
CA PHE A 219 -3.48 20.55 1.60
C PHE A 219 -2.95 20.31 0.19
N ILE A 220 -1.77 19.70 0.01
CA ILE A 220 -1.25 19.42 -1.34
C ILE A 220 -2.22 18.52 -2.10
N THR A 221 -2.73 17.46 -1.48
CA THR A 221 -3.73 16.56 -2.06
C THR A 221 -4.99 17.31 -2.47
N LEU A 222 -5.54 18.18 -1.61
CA LEU A 222 -6.72 18.98 -1.95
C LEU A 222 -6.46 19.93 -3.12
N TRP A 223 -5.29 20.56 -3.17
CA TRP A 223 -4.91 21.44 -4.28
C TRP A 223 -4.67 20.66 -5.57
N THR A 224 -4.02 19.51 -5.52
CA THR A 224 -3.79 18.63 -6.68
C THR A 224 -5.10 18.02 -7.18
N LEU A 225 -6.00 17.64 -6.27
CA LEU A 225 -7.34 17.12 -6.57
C LEU A 225 -8.20 18.18 -7.27
N LEU A 226 -8.10 19.43 -6.82
CA LEU A 226 -8.78 20.55 -7.48
C LEU A 226 -8.17 20.80 -8.87
N PHE A 227 -6.84 20.91 -8.95
CA PHE A 227 -6.09 21.04 -10.20
C PHE A 227 -4.61 20.66 -10.02
N ILE A 228 -4.03 19.95 -10.98
CA ILE A 228 -2.62 19.49 -10.94
C ILE A 228 -1.63 20.65 -10.78
N VAL A 229 -1.79 21.74 -11.55
CA VAL A 229 -0.83 22.86 -11.56
C VAL A 229 -0.80 23.62 -10.21
N PRO A 230 -1.94 24.04 -9.63
CA PRO A 230 -2.00 24.55 -8.26
C PRO A 230 -1.42 23.61 -7.19
N GLY A 231 -1.65 22.30 -7.32
CA GLY A 231 -1.04 21.28 -6.46
C GLY A 231 0.49 21.37 -6.44
N ILE A 232 1.11 21.41 -7.63
CA ILE A 232 2.55 21.59 -7.77
C ILE A 232 3.01 22.91 -7.15
N ILE A 233 2.34 24.03 -7.40
CA ILE A 233 2.74 25.34 -6.84
C ILE A 233 2.69 25.33 -5.30
N LYS A 234 1.68 24.68 -4.72
CA LYS A 234 1.52 24.57 -3.26
C LYS A 234 2.53 23.63 -2.64
N SER A 235 2.92 22.58 -3.34
CA SER A 235 3.99 21.68 -2.92
C SER A 235 5.31 22.43 -2.70
N TYR A 236 5.72 23.27 -3.67
CA TYR A 236 6.89 24.14 -3.49
C TYR A 236 6.71 25.17 -2.38
N SER A 237 5.49 25.67 -2.14
CA SER A 237 5.21 26.63 -1.07
C SER A 237 5.52 26.05 0.32
N TYR A 238 5.23 24.77 0.54
CA TYR A 238 5.43 24.11 1.82
C TYR A 238 6.78 23.40 1.94
N ARG A 239 7.69 23.61 0.98
CA ARG A 239 8.91 22.82 0.89
C ARG A 239 9.88 22.93 2.05
N LEU A 240 9.86 24.09 2.70
CA LEU A 240 10.81 24.43 3.73
C LEU A 240 10.28 24.08 5.13
N ALA A 241 8.99 23.77 5.26
CA ALA A 241 8.35 23.51 6.54
C ALA A 241 9.04 22.40 7.36
N PRO A 242 9.50 21.27 6.77
CA PRO A 242 10.23 20.25 7.52
C PRO A 242 11.54 20.73 8.11
N TYR A 243 12.25 21.60 7.39
CA TYR A 243 13.51 22.18 7.86
C TYR A 243 13.27 23.22 8.95
N ILE A 244 12.19 24.01 8.84
CA ILE A 244 11.82 25.03 9.84
C ILE A 244 11.52 24.40 11.18
N ILE A 245 10.68 23.35 11.23
CA ILE A 245 10.40 22.62 12.47
C ILE A 245 11.65 21.87 12.97
N GLY A 246 12.49 21.36 12.06
CA GLY A 246 13.75 20.73 12.42
C GLY A 246 14.70 21.67 13.17
N GLU A 247 14.70 22.97 12.84
CA GLU A 247 15.50 23.99 13.54
C GLU A 247 14.77 24.54 14.77
N ASN A 248 13.46 24.81 14.67
CA ASN A 248 12.62 25.40 15.69
C ASN A 248 11.49 24.44 16.10
N PRO A 249 11.76 23.40 16.90
CA PRO A 249 10.80 22.33 17.13
C PRO A 249 9.60 22.75 18.02
N GLU A 250 9.74 23.86 18.77
CA GLU A 250 8.67 24.46 19.56
C GLU A 250 7.65 25.25 18.71
N MET A 251 8.01 25.63 17.48
CA MET A 251 7.14 26.40 16.58
C MET A 251 5.93 25.56 16.16
N ASN A 252 4.73 26.12 16.20
CA ASN A 252 3.51 25.40 15.80
C ASN A 252 3.54 25.02 14.30
N TRP A 253 3.01 23.85 13.93
CA TRP A 253 2.92 23.40 12.54
C TRP A 253 2.29 24.44 11.58
N ARG A 254 1.31 25.22 12.02
CA ARG A 254 0.71 26.30 11.21
C ARG A 254 1.73 27.39 10.90
N GLN A 255 2.41 27.86 11.94
CA GLN A 255 3.46 28.87 11.82
C GLN A 255 4.58 28.38 10.90
N ALA A 256 4.93 27.09 10.96
CA ALA A 256 5.93 26.50 10.07
C ALA A 256 5.49 26.46 8.59
N LEU A 257 4.22 26.16 8.31
CA LEU A 257 3.66 26.20 6.95
C LEU A 257 3.61 27.62 6.40
N ASP A 258 3.17 28.57 7.22
CA ASP A 258 3.07 29.99 6.86
C ASP A 258 4.47 30.57 6.61
N GLU A 259 5.43 30.27 7.47
CA GLU A 259 6.82 30.69 7.32
C GLU A 259 7.46 30.06 6.08
N SER A 260 7.22 28.77 5.81
CA SER A 260 7.66 28.14 4.56
C SER A 260 7.07 28.84 3.34
N ALA A 261 5.77 29.13 3.35
CA ALA A 261 5.10 29.80 2.25
C ALA A 261 5.64 31.23 2.03
N ARG A 262 5.95 31.93 3.14
CA ARG A 262 6.57 33.27 3.13
C ARG A 262 7.96 33.22 2.52
N LEU A 263 8.83 32.34 2.99
CA LEU A 263 10.21 32.17 2.50
C LEU A 263 10.27 31.75 1.03
N MET A 264 9.28 30.96 0.58
CA MET A 264 9.19 30.51 -0.80
C MET A 264 8.57 31.53 -1.74
N LYS A 265 7.96 32.62 -1.25
CA LYS A 265 7.43 33.70 -2.10
C LYS A 265 8.58 34.33 -2.90
N GLY A 266 8.43 34.38 -4.23
CA GLY A 266 9.50 34.82 -5.14
C GLY A 266 10.59 33.79 -5.46
N ASN A 267 10.66 32.67 -4.73
CA ASN A 267 11.66 31.61 -4.94
C ASN A 267 11.10 30.34 -5.60
N LYS A 268 9.78 30.18 -5.73
CA LYS A 268 9.13 28.97 -6.28
C LYS A 268 9.64 28.56 -7.66
N TRP A 269 9.66 29.50 -8.62
CA TRP A 269 10.14 29.24 -9.97
C TRP A 269 11.62 28.83 -10.00
N ARG A 270 12.44 29.47 -9.16
CA ARG A 270 13.87 29.17 -9.06
C ARG A 270 14.11 27.80 -8.44
N ALA A 271 13.29 27.40 -7.47
CA ALA A 271 13.29 26.06 -6.89
C ALA A 271 12.83 24.99 -7.89
N PHE A 272 11.81 25.29 -8.71
CA PHE A 272 11.38 24.42 -9.81
C PHE A 272 12.50 24.19 -10.83
N VAL A 273 13.15 25.27 -11.28
CA VAL A 273 14.30 25.20 -12.19
C VAL A 273 15.51 24.51 -11.55
N TYR A 274 15.66 24.60 -10.22
CA TYR A 274 16.64 23.82 -9.48
C TYR A 274 16.31 22.32 -9.54
N ASP A 275 15.06 21.91 -9.34
CA ASP A 275 14.67 20.50 -9.43
C ASP A 275 14.79 19.94 -10.85
N LEU A 276 14.45 20.72 -11.88
CA LEU A 276 14.70 20.37 -13.29
C LEU A 276 16.17 20.03 -13.54
N SER A 277 17.10 20.72 -12.86
CA SER A 277 18.54 20.46 -13.00
C SER A 277 19.02 19.17 -12.34
N PHE A 278 18.14 18.42 -11.65
CA PHE A 278 18.38 17.08 -11.12
C PHE A 278 17.76 15.98 -11.99
N ILE A 279 16.89 16.31 -12.97
CA ILE A 279 16.27 15.32 -13.86
C ILE A 279 17.34 14.54 -14.64
N GLY A 280 18.38 15.22 -15.15
CA GLY A 280 19.50 14.54 -15.83
C GLY A 280 20.27 13.57 -14.94
N TRP A 281 20.36 13.85 -13.64
CA TRP A 281 20.96 12.93 -12.66
C TRP A 281 20.04 11.73 -12.38
N GLY A 282 18.73 11.94 -12.46
CA GLY A 282 17.73 10.86 -12.42
C GLY A 282 17.89 9.92 -13.61
N LEU A 283 17.95 10.44 -14.84
CA LEU A 283 18.16 9.62 -16.03
C LEU A 283 19.47 8.80 -15.95
N LEU A 284 20.54 9.44 -15.47
CA LEU A 284 21.82 8.74 -15.25
C LEU A 284 21.71 7.64 -14.19
N SER A 285 20.98 7.91 -13.10
CA SER A 285 20.71 6.90 -12.08
C SER A 285 19.94 5.71 -12.66
N ALA A 286 18.94 5.95 -13.51
CA ALA A 286 18.18 4.88 -14.18
C ALA A 286 19.07 4.02 -15.08
N LEU A 287 19.98 4.66 -15.84
CA LEU A 287 20.94 3.95 -16.70
C LEU A 287 21.87 3.02 -15.90
N THR A 288 22.20 3.37 -14.66
CA THR A 288 23.04 2.55 -13.76
C THR A 288 22.24 1.56 -12.89
N LEU A 289 21.01 1.21 -13.29
CA LEU A 289 20.10 0.35 -12.51
C LEU A 289 19.86 0.84 -11.07
N GLY A 290 19.86 2.16 -10.86
CA GLY A 290 19.59 2.78 -9.56
C GLY A 290 20.78 2.83 -8.60
N VAL A 291 21.87 2.10 -8.85
CA VAL A 291 23.05 2.05 -7.95
C VAL A 291 23.65 3.45 -7.76
N PHE A 292 23.84 4.20 -8.84
CA PHE A 292 24.33 5.58 -8.75
C PHE A 292 23.37 6.50 -7.99
N GLY A 293 22.07 6.22 -8.09
CA GLY A 293 21.02 6.91 -7.35
C GLY A 293 21.20 6.80 -5.85
N ILE A 294 21.39 5.58 -5.37
CA ILE A 294 21.50 5.24 -3.95
C ILE A 294 22.79 5.84 -3.35
N PHE A 295 23.92 5.62 -4.00
CA PHE A 295 25.22 6.00 -3.43
C PHE A 295 25.59 7.47 -3.63
N TYR A 296 25.08 8.13 -4.68
CA TYR A 296 25.48 9.50 -5.01
C TYR A 296 24.31 10.46 -5.09
N VAL A 297 23.34 10.21 -5.98
CA VAL A 297 22.32 11.22 -6.33
C VAL A 297 21.42 11.54 -5.13
N ASN A 298 20.93 10.54 -4.41
CA ASN A 298 20.03 10.71 -3.27
C ASN A 298 20.68 11.47 -2.10
N PRO A 299 21.87 11.07 -1.59
CA PRO A 299 22.53 11.81 -0.51
C PRO A 299 22.97 13.21 -0.95
N TYR A 300 23.44 13.37 -2.20
CA TYR A 300 23.80 14.67 -2.75
C TYR A 300 22.60 15.61 -2.89
N LYS A 301 21.47 15.11 -3.41
CA LYS A 301 20.23 15.89 -3.56
C LYS A 301 19.67 16.30 -2.21
N ASN A 302 19.61 15.39 -1.23
CA ASN A 302 19.19 15.71 0.13
C ASN A 302 20.07 16.79 0.79
N SER A 303 21.38 16.70 0.63
CA SER A 303 22.30 17.73 1.12
C SER A 303 22.16 19.06 0.38
N SER A 304 21.85 19.02 -0.93
CA SER A 304 21.61 20.23 -1.74
C SER A 304 20.28 20.90 -1.39
N ASP A 305 19.23 20.12 -1.04
CA ASP A 305 17.95 20.64 -0.58
C ASP A 305 18.09 21.35 0.79
N ALA A 306 18.92 20.79 1.68
CA ALA A 306 19.25 21.46 2.92
C ALA A 306 20.01 22.78 2.69
N ALA A 307 20.91 22.82 1.70
CA ALA A 307 21.65 24.04 1.34
C ALA A 307 20.74 25.07 0.66
N LEU A 308 19.74 24.62 -0.11
CA LEU A 308 18.72 25.48 -0.68
C LEU A 308 17.90 26.15 0.42
N TYR A 309 17.48 25.37 1.42
CA TYR A 309 16.77 25.89 2.57
C TYR A 309 17.59 26.97 3.31
N GLU A 310 18.85 26.70 3.61
CA GLU A 310 19.74 27.66 4.26
C GLU A 310 19.92 28.93 3.41
N ALA A 311 20.12 28.78 2.11
CA ALA A 311 20.27 29.91 1.20
C ALA A 311 19.01 30.78 1.08
N ILE A 312 17.81 30.18 1.18
CA ILE A 312 16.55 30.93 1.17
C ILE A 312 16.29 31.58 2.54
N ARG A 313 16.50 30.85 3.64
CA ARG A 313 16.21 31.33 5.00
C ARG A 313 17.16 32.44 5.43
N TYR A 314 18.47 32.26 5.25
CA TYR A 314 19.49 33.21 5.70
C TYR A 314 19.96 34.16 4.59
N GLY A 315 19.88 33.75 3.33
CA GLY A 315 20.19 34.66 2.20
C GLY A 315 19.12 35.73 1.94
N ASN A 316 17.93 35.60 2.55
CA ASN A 316 16.90 36.66 2.59
C ASN A 316 17.02 37.58 3.83
N GLN A 317 17.81 37.22 4.86
CA GLN A 317 18.01 38.04 6.06
C GLN A 317 19.04 39.16 5.86
N SER A 318 19.69 39.23 4.69
CA SER A 318 20.56 40.34 4.27
C SER A 318 19.78 41.50 3.62
N ALA A 319 18.46 41.37 3.45
CA ALA A 319 17.61 42.53 3.18
C ALA A 319 17.31 43.19 4.54
N PRO A 320 17.57 44.50 4.70
CA PRO A 320 17.34 45.17 5.98
C PRO A 320 15.90 44.92 6.39
N VAL A 321 15.74 44.47 7.64
CA VAL A 321 14.47 44.52 8.34
C VAL A 321 14.07 45.99 8.28
N VAL A 322 13.10 46.33 7.42
CA VAL A 322 12.44 47.62 7.50
C VAL A 322 11.75 47.59 8.86
N GLU A 323 12.42 48.18 9.82
CA GLU A 323 11.91 48.54 11.11
C GLU A 323 10.55 49.18 10.86
N ALA A 324 9.50 48.46 11.24
CA ALA A 324 8.16 48.98 11.21
C ALA A 324 8.13 50.11 12.24
N ALA A 325 8.41 51.32 11.77
CA ALA A 325 8.09 52.54 12.48
C ALA A 325 6.57 52.58 12.63
N VAL A 326 6.11 52.22 13.82
CA VAL A 326 4.88 52.72 14.43
C VAL A 326 5.16 52.91 15.92
#